data_AF-A0A6V7WUD4-F1
#
_entry.id   AF-A0A6V7WUD4-F1
#
_cell.length_a   1.000
_cell.length_b   1.000
_cell.length_c   1.000
_cell.angle_alpha   90.00
_cell.angle_beta   90.00
_cell.angle_gamma   90.00
#
_symmetry.space_group_name_H-M   'P 1'
#
loop_
_entity.id
_entity.type
_entity.pdbx_description
1 polymer ?
#
loop_
_entity_poly.entity_id
_entity_poly.type
_entity_poly.pdbx_seq_one_letter_code
_entity_poly.pdbx_strand_id
1 'polypeptide(L)'
;MCYISVDLLKGQLFPLSKILSKELGRSEEIAFKEFTKQGCGNCPHNSITCRTCHSKDCNSQQFFKERHFCWTSENSTEQCSVSEHKRICYYAVINDNIGIKKKEISTVYYWFSRQSLFKFGRSFFTIILEQGCGNKTWNETNVRAAKCQNEHLCNTKKLFVESLFCLNKGKDDLKETKSSVIQCDNECFTRRYLDGKLEQSCGNCTNNDCKSCKINFCNTKDIVAKHCWTNNGSTCSAGYYENCFTERTETNKLNKGCGHCNSPTCKTCTGHRCNDGKKFPYYCFDSDGKKLLECPNPYCYIDRDLNAGCGTCERNKIKKSCVDCSDFKCNSRNKLKENIFCYEREYNGKEIEGSRPCVEKTCFISKDLVKGKIFCLVNYPLQREI
;
A
#
# COMPACT_ATOMS: atom_id res chain seq x y z
N MET A 1 12.34 -38.28 48.21
CA MET A 1 11.70 -37.18 47.45
C MET A 1 12.48 -35.93 47.77
N CYS A 2 12.99 -35.25 46.75
CA CYS A 2 13.84 -34.08 46.90
C CYS A 2 13.34 -32.98 45.99
N TYR A 3 13.67 -31.72 46.30
CA TYR A 3 13.36 -30.58 45.44
C TYR A 3 14.59 -29.72 45.19
N ILE A 4 14.51 -28.94 44.11
CA ILE A 4 15.39 -27.82 43.81
C ILE A 4 14.51 -26.62 43.41
N SER A 5 14.81 -25.44 43.95
CA SER A 5 14.10 -24.20 43.67
C SER A 5 15.06 -23.03 43.48
N VAL A 6 14.71 -22.04 42.65
CA VAL A 6 15.46 -20.78 42.52
C VAL A 6 14.79 -19.70 43.36
N ASP A 7 15.60 -18.92 44.08
CA ASP A 7 15.12 -17.76 44.85
C ASP A 7 15.01 -16.52 43.95
N LEU A 8 13.80 -16.25 43.42
CA LEU A 8 13.54 -15.12 42.52
C LEU A 8 13.68 -13.74 43.19
N LEU A 9 13.63 -13.66 44.52
CA LEU A 9 13.79 -12.39 45.24
C LEU A 9 15.24 -11.89 45.28
N LYS A 10 16.21 -12.78 45.04
CA LYS A 10 17.64 -12.44 44.97
C LYS A 10 18.19 -12.34 43.55
N GLY A 11 17.41 -12.78 42.55
CA GLY A 11 17.80 -12.75 41.15
C GLY A 11 16.70 -12.11 40.31
N GLN A 12 16.82 -10.80 40.04
CA GLN A 12 16.12 -10.23 38.90
C GLN A 12 16.47 -11.05 37.65
N LEU A 13 15.44 -11.60 37.01
CA LEU A 13 15.35 -12.00 35.60
C LEU A 13 16.65 -11.87 34.78
N PHE A 14 17.53 -12.88 34.78
CA PHE A 14 18.59 -12.93 33.77
C PHE A 14 18.95 -14.37 33.38
N PRO A 15 19.39 -14.62 32.14
CA PRO A 15 20.07 -15.84 31.71
C PRO A 15 21.42 -15.92 32.44
N LEU A 16 21.37 -16.33 33.71
CA LEU A 16 22.48 -16.32 34.65
C LEU A 16 23.73 -17.03 34.13
N SER A 17 23.62 -17.96 33.19
CA SER A 17 24.79 -18.69 32.70
C SER A 17 25.68 -17.92 31.72
N LYS A 18 25.13 -16.98 30.93
CA LYS A 18 25.88 -16.36 29.82
C LYS A 18 26.42 -14.97 30.12
N ILE A 19 25.80 -14.23 31.04
CA ILE A 19 26.19 -12.85 31.36
C ILE A 19 27.13 -12.84 32.58
N LEU A 20 26.85 -13.63 33.62
CA LEU A 20 27.70 -13.66 34.83
C LEU A 20 29.07 -14.30 34.58
N SER A 21 29.16 -15.28 33.66
CA SER A 21 30.46 -15.82 33.24
C SER A 21 31.31 -14.80 32.48
N LYS A 22 30.67 -13.81 31.83
CA LYS A 22 31.33 -12.83 30.97
C LYS A 22 31.67 -11.53 31.70
N GLU A 23 30.88 -11.12 32.69
CA GLU A 23 31.08 -9.86 33.44
C GLU A 23 31.77 -10.03 34.81
N LEU A 24 31.61 -11.18 35.50
CA LEU A 24 32.21 -11.40 36.84
C LEU A 24 33.36 -12.42 36.85
N GLY A 25 33.68 -13.04 35.72
CA GLY A 25 34.74 -14.06 35.62
C GLY A 25 34.52 -15.30 36.52
N ARG A 26 33.31 -15.51 37.05
CA ARG A 26 32.96 -16.65 37.92
C ARG A 26 32.41 -17.82 37.09
N SER A 27 32.63 -19.05 37.56
CA SER A 27 32.07 -20.24 36.90
C SER A 27 30.56 -20.31 37.10
N GLU A 28 29.85 -20.77 36.06
CA GLU A 28 28.39 -20.94 36.04
C GLU A 28 27.87 -21.81 37.20
N GLU A 29 28.69 -22.75 37.67
CA GLU A 29 28.36 -23.67 38.75
C GLU A 29 28.28 -22.97 40.12
N ILE A 30 29.16 -21.99 40.38
CA ILE A 30 29.17 -21.24 41.64
C ILE A 30 27.93 -20.35 41.73
N ALA A 31 27.62 -19.63 40.64
CA ALA A 31 26.42 -18.79 40.57
C ALA A 31 25.14 -19.64 40.75
N PHE A 32 25.08 -20.82 40.12
CA PHE A 32 23.92 -21.71 40.28
C PHE A 32 23.70 -22.13 41.74
N LYS A 33 24.76 -22.48 42.47
CA LYS A 33 24.68 -22.88 43.89
C LYS A 33 24.24 -21.72 44.80
N GLU A 34 24.64 -20.49 44.49
CA GLU A 34 24.26 -19.30 45.29
C GLU A 34 22.76 -18.96 45.20
N PHE A 35 22.12 -19.20 44.04
CA PHE A 35 20.73 -18.81 43.79
C PHE A 35 19.73 -19.98 43.85
N THR A 36 20.19 -21.21 44.09
CA THR A 36 19.33 -22.38 44.23
C THR A 36 19.27 -22.90 45.66
N LYS A 37 18.08 -23.36 46.05
CA LYS A 37 17.83 -24.06 47.31
C LYS A 37 17.45 -25.49 47.00
N GLN A 38 18.10 -26.43 47.66
CA GLN A 38 17.82 -27.86 47.58
C GLN A 38 17.26 -28.33 48.93
N GLY A 39 16.32 -29.27 48.91
CA GLY A 39 15.76 -29.82 50.14
C GLY A 39 15.06 -31.16 49.94
N CYS A 40 14.58 -31.72 51.04
CA CYS A 40 13.79 -32.95 51.04
C CYS A 40 12.30 -32.63 51.04
N GLY A 41 11.50 -33.48 50.39
CA GLY A 41 10.05 -33.35 50.27
C GLY A 41 9.59 -32.69 48.97
N ASN A 42 8.34 -32.23 48.98
CA ASN A 42 7.71 -31.53 47.85
C ASN A 42 8.15 -30.07 47.79
N CYS A 43 8.01 -29.48 46.60
CA CYS A 43 8.15 -28.03 46.42
C CYS A 43 7.23 -27.24 47.38
N PRO A 44 7.76 -26.21 48.07
CA PRO A 44 6.93 -25.29 48.84
C PRO A 44 5.85 -24.62 47.98
N HIS A 45 4.65 -24.42 48.53
CA HIS A 45 3.49 -23.86 47.81
C HIS A 45 3.74 -22.50 47.13
N ASN A 46 4.71 -21.72 47.61
CA ASN A 46 5.07 -20.39 47.07
C ASN A 46 6.43 -20.37 46.35
N SER A 47 7.03 -21.53 46.08
CA SER A 47 8.33 -21.62 45.42
C SER A 47 8.20 -21.61 43.90
N ILE A 48 8.03 -20.42 43.34
CA ILE A 48 8.26 -20.18 41.92
C ILE A 48 9.75 -19.86 41.78
N THR A 49 10.62 -20.62 41.10
CA THR A 49 10.49 -21.80 40.24
C THR A 49 11.03 -23.03 40.97
N CYS A 50 10.23 -24.09 41.15
CA CYS A 50 10.64 -25.28 41.88
C CYS A 50 10.31 -26.58 41.14
N ARG A 51 11.19 -27.58 41.27
CA ARG A 51 11.05 -28.91 40.67
C ARG A 51 11.28 -30.00 41.72
N THR A 52 10.31 -30.91 41.86
CA THR A 52 10.40 -32.09 42.73
C THR A 52 10.86 -33.31 41.92
N CYS A 53 11.63 -34.19 42.55
CA CYS A 53 12.12 -35.43 41.96
C CYS A 53 12.03 -36.59 42.96
N HIS A 54 11.85 -37.80 42.43
CA HIS A 54 11.51 -38.99 43.22
C HIS A 54 12.68 -39.99 43.38
N SER A 55 13.76 -39.86 42.61
CA SER A 55 14.96 -40.69 42.75
C SER A 55 15.90 -40.18 43.85
N LYS A 56 16.96 -40.93 44.19
CA LYS A 56 18.04 -40.45 45.05
C LYS A 56 18.91 -39.47 44.27
N ASP A 57 19.40 -38.42 44.94
CA ASP A 57 20.33 -37.41 44.40
C ASP A 57 19.87 -36.74 43.08
N CYS A 58 18.55 -36.57 42.96
CA CYS A 58 17.90 -36.23 41.70
C CYS A 58 17.75 -34.73 41.45
N ASN A 59 18.05 -33.89 42.45
CA ASN A 59 17.87 -32.44 42.42
C ASN A 59 19.12 -31.71 41.91
N SER A 60 19.79 -32.29 40.90
CA SER A 60 21.03 -31.79 40.30
C SER A 60 20.82 -30.55 39.43
N GLN A 61 21.91 -29.85 39.09
CA GLN A 61 21.87 -28.72 38.16
C GLN A 61 21.38 -29.16 36.76
N GLN A 62 21.81 -30.33 36.29
CA GLN A 62 21.36 -30.88 35.02
C GLN A 62 19.86 -31.14 35.03
N PHE A 63 19.36 -31.77 36.10
CA PHE A 63 17.93 -31.96 36.29
C PHE A 63 17.20 -30.61 36.24
N PHE A 64 17.65 -29.58 36.94
CA PHE A 64 16.99 -28.27 36.84
C PHE A 64 16.99 -27.71 35.40
N LYS A 65 18.10 -27.83 34.67
CA LYS A 65 18.29 -27.28 33.31
C LYS A 65 17.49 -27.97 32.20
N GLU A 66 16.93 -29.16 32.45
CA GLU A 66 16.07 -29.89 31.51
C GLU A 66 14.68 -29.26 31.35
N ARG A 67 14.28 -28.40 32.30
CA ARG A 67 13.02 -27.67 32.25
C ARG A 67 13.29 -26.17 32.28
N HIS A 68 12.43 -25.42 31.61
CA HIS A 68 12.30 -23.98 31.81
C HIS A 68 10.91 -23.68 32.37
N PHE A 69 10.71 -22.47 32.87
CA PHE A 69 9.43 -22.10 33.47
C PHE A 69 8.82 -20.94 32.68
N CYS A 70 7.52 -20.95 32.48
CA CYS A 70 6.78 -19.87 31.83
C CYS A 70 5.64 -19.40 32.74
N TRP A 71 5.28 -18.12 32.70
CA TRP A 71 4.08 -17.64 33.37
C TRP A 71 2.84 -18.18 32.65
N THR A 72 1.85 -18.59 33.44
CA THR A 72 0.50 -18.95 32.99
C THR A 72 -0.54 -17.94 33.48
N SER A 73 -0.25 -17.25 34.58
CA SER A 73 -0.97 -16.08 35.08
C SER A 73 0.00 -15.15 35.83
N GLU A 74 -0.48 -14.03 36.37
CA GLU A 74 0.36 -13.11 37.17
C GLU A 74 1.01 -13.79 38.38
N ASN A 75 0.40 -14.87 38.92
CA ASN A 75 0.85 -15.53 40.15
C ASN A 75 1.15 -17.02 39.96
N SER A 76 1.14 -17.54 38.73
CA SER A 76 1.35 -18.96 38.46
C SER A 76 2.33 -19.20 37.32
N THR A 77 3.14 -20.23 37.46
CA THR A 77 4.06 -20.70 36.42
C THR A 77 3.81 -22.16 36.11
N GLU A 78 4.20 -22.57 34.91
CA GLU A 78 4.25 -23.97 34.52
C GLU A 78 5.67 -24.41 34.17
N GLN A 79 5.94 -25.70 34.31
CA GLN A 79 7.21 -26.33 33.95
C GLN A 79 7.16 -26.82 32.51
N CYS A 80 8.02 -26.27 31.67
CA CYS A 80 8.09 -26.56 30.25
C CYS A 80 9.29 -27.44 29.93
N SER A 81 9.06 -28.46 29.10
CA SER A 81 10.12 -29.29 28.55
C SER A 81 11.05 -28.50 27.62
N VAL A 82 12.35 -28.46 27.91
CA VAL A 82 13.33 -27.81 27.03
C VAL A 82 13.41 -28.51 25.67
N SER A 83 13.31 -29.84 25.64
CA SER A 83 13.37 -30.61 24.39
C SER A 83 12.14 -30.38 23.50
N GLU A 84 10.95 -30.24 24.07
CA GLU A 84 9.71 -30.04 23.30
C GLU A 84 9.51 -28.58 22.90
N HIS A 85 9.73 -27.66 23.83
CA HIS A 85 9.37 -26.25 23.65
C HIS A 85 10.57 -25.35 23.35
N LYS A 86 11.79 -25.92 23.23
CA LYS A 86 13.01 -25.21 22.83
C LYS A 86 13.29 -23.92 23.62
N ARG A 87 12.93 -23.91 24.93
CA ARG A 87 13.04 -22.74 25.83
C ARG A 87 12.24 -21.52 25.40
N ILE A 88 11.09 -21.72 24.76
CA ILE A 88 10.18 -20.65 24.37
C ILE A 88 9.08 -20.53 25.41
N CYS A 89 8.80 -19.30 25.82
CA CYS A 89 7.56 -18.91 26.49
C CYS A 89 6.85 -17.85 25.66
N TYR A 90 5.52 -17.79 25.72
CA TYR A 90 4.73 -16.77 25.01
C TYR A 90 3.77 -16.02 25.93
N TYR A 91 3.54 -14.76 25.59
CA TYR A 91 2.45 -13.91 26.10
C TYR A 91 1.63 -13.45 24.91
N ALA A 92 0.37 -13.86 24.84
CA ALA A 92 -0.52 -13.62 23.72
C ALA A 92 -1.77 -12.83 24.12
N VAL A 93 -2.12 -11.85 23.29
CA VAL A 93 -3.37 -11.09 23.37
C VAL A 93 -4.20 -11.44 22.14
N ILE A 94 -5.38 -12.00 22.36
CA ILE A 94 -6.32 -12.43 21.34
C ILE A 94 -7.52 -11.47 21.36
N ASN A 95 -7.79 -10.83 20.22
CA ASN A 95 -8.91 -9.91 20.05
C ASN A 95 -9.93 -10.50 19.07
N ASP A 96 -11.14 -10.80 19.55
CA ASP A 96 -12.17 -11.47 18.76
C ASP A 96 -12.84 -10.60 17.70
N ASN A 97 -12.63 -9.28 17.69
CA ASN A 97 -13.08 -8.37 16.62
C ASN A 97 -12.33 -7.03 16.69
N ILE A 98 -11.74 -6.57 15.58
CA ILE A 98 -11.69 -5.17 15.09
C ILE A 98 -10.82 -5.13 13.82
N GLY A 99 -11.44 -4.83 12.69
CA GLY A 99 -10.76 -4.21 11.56
C GLY A 99 -10.25 -2.83 12.00
N ILE A 100 -8.94 -2.63 11.88
CA ILE A 100 -8.22 -1.44 12.35
C ILE A 100 -8.86 -0.17 11.75
N LYS A 101 -9.69 0.54 12.52
CA LYS A 101 -9.92 1.98 12.36
C LYS A 101 -9.12 2.72 13.42
N LYS A 102 -8.33 3.66 12.94
CA LYS A 102 -7.09 4.25 13.51
C LYS A 102 -7.29 5.21 14.70
N LYS A 103 -8.31 5.07 15.54
CA LYS A 103 -8.52 5.99 16.67
C LYS A 103 -8.91 5.24 17.94
N GLU A 104 -8.19 5.55 19.02
CA GLU A 104 -8.42 5.17 20.41
C GLU A 104 -7.98 3.75 20.82
N ILE A 105 -6.66 3.52 20.83
CA ILE A 105 -6.05 2.56 21.76
C ILE A 105 -5.20 3.36 22.73
N SER A 106 -5.84 4.20 23.56
CA SER A 106 -5.17 4.90 24.64
C SER A 106 -5.91 4.85 25.98
N THR A 107 -7.10 4.23 26.04
CA THR A 107 -7.91 4.29 27.27
C THR A 107 -8.78 3.05 27.50
N VAL A 108 -8.20 1.86 27.67
CA VAL A 108 -8.89 0.75 28.37
C VAL A 108 -7.86 -0.02 29.21
N TYR A 109 -7.41 0.59 30.30
CA TYR A 109 -6.68 -0.10 31.36
C TYR A 109 -7.37 0.13 32.70
N TYR A 110 -8.66 -0.17 32.83
CA TYR A 110 -9.27 -0.23 34.17
C TYR A 110 -10.27 -1.38 34.26
N TRP A 111 -9.93 -2.31 35.15
CA TRP A 111 -10.76 -3.24 35.92
C TRP A 111 -11.43 -4.40 35.19
N PHE A 112 -11.18 -5.63 35.68
CA PHE A 112 -12.25 -6.47 36.21
C PHE A 112 -11.68 -7.59 37.10
N SER A 113 -11.81 -7.40 38.41
CA SER A 113 -12.08 -8.48 39.35
C SER A 113 -13.55 -8.36 39.75
N ARG A 114 -14.28 -9.48 39.61
CA ARG A 114 -15.68 -9.73 39.98
C ARG A 114 -16.79 -9.22 39.05
N GLN A 115 -17.64 -10.19 38.70
CA GLN A 115 -18.88 -10.10 37.94
C GLN A 115 -19.80 -9.00 38.48
N SER A 116 -20.14 -8.02 37.64
CA SER A 116 -21.33 -7.18 37.78
C SER A 116 -21.64 -6.56 36.41
N LEU A 117 -22.68 -7.07 35.75
CA LEU A 117 -23.22 -6.57 34.49
C LEU A 117 -23.89 -5.21 34.72
N PHE A 118 -23.20 -4.11 34.40
CA PHE A 118 -23.86 -2.83 34.16
C PHE A 118 -24.08 -2.64 32.65
N LYS A 119 -25.34 -2.64 32.23
CA LYS A 119 -25.77 -2.30 30.87
C LYS A 119 -25.69 -0.78 30.69
N PHE A 120 -24.64 -0.32 30.02
CA PHE A 120 -24.70 0.87 29.16
C PHE A 120 -24.20 0.45 27.79
N GLY A 121 -24.92 0.82 26.73
CA GLY A 121 -24.72 0.37 25.34
C GLY A 121 -23.37 0.74 24.73
N ARG A 122 -22.30 0.04 25.13
CA ARG A 122 -21.00 0.01 24.47
C ARG A 122 -20.73 -1.43 24.04
N SER A 123 -20.28 -1.63 22.80
CA SER A 123 -19.80 -2.93 22.34
C SER A 123 -18.73 -3.43 23.30
N PHE A 124 -19.00 -4.55 23.98
CA PHE A 124 -18.03 -5.19 24.86
C PHE A 124 -16.99 -5.88 23.96
N PHE A 125 -15.76 -5.35 23.98
CA PHE A 125 -14.61 -6.01 23.39
C PHE A 125 -14.07 -7.01 24.42
N THR A 126 -14.16 -8.31 24.12
CA THR A 126 -13.50 -9.34 24.91
C THR A 126 -12.05 -9.45 24.45
N ILE A 127 -11.12 -9.16 25.35
CA ILE A 127 -9.69 -9.42 25.15
C ILE A 127 -9.37 -10.70 25.91
N ILE A 128 -8.96 -11.75 25.21
CA ILE A 128 -8.50 -12.99 25.84
C ILE A 128 -6.99 -12.90 26.02
N LEU A 129 -6.53 -13.08 27.25
CA LEU A 129 -5.12 -13.17 27.60
C LEU A 129 -4.73 -14.64 27.69
N GLU A 130 -3.66 -15.02 26.98
CA GLU A 130 -3.11 -16.37 27.03
C GLU A 130 -1.59 -16.34 27.21
N GLN A 131 -1.06 -17.18 28.09
CA GLN A 131 0.38 -17.28 28.36
C GLN A 131 0.76 -18.74 28.60
N GLY A 132 1.95 -19.16 28.15
CA GLY A 132 2.43 -20.51 28.43
C GLY A 132 3.68 -20.94 27.67
N CYS A 133 3.90 -22.25 27.63
CA CYS A 133 5.04 -22.91 27.00
C CYS A 133 4.97 -22.95 25.47
N GLY A 134 6.13 -22.75 24.84
CA GLY A 134 6.38 -23.18 23.47
C GLY A 134 5.86 -22.25 22.38
N ASN A 135 5.99 -22.72 21.14
CA ASN A 135 5.49 -22.00 19.98
C ASN A 135 4.05 -22.45 19.70
N LYS A 136 3.08 -21.79 20.33
CA LYS A 136 1.67 -22.09 20.07
C LYS A 136 1.30 -21.67 18.63
N THR A 137 0.52 -22.52 17.97
CA THR A 137 -0.20 -22.16 16.76
C THR A 137 -1.61 -21.75 17.17
N TRP A 138 -2.00 -20.54 16.79
CA TRP A 138 -3.34 -20.01 17.08
C TRP A 138 -4.25 -20.20 15.88
N ASN A 139 -5.49 -20.64 16.14
CA ASN A 139 -6.50 -20.82 15.11
C ASN A 139 -7.28 -19.52 14.87
N GLU A 140 -7.23 -18.60 15.82
CA GLU A 140 -7.89 -17.31 15.84
C GLU A 140 -7.24 -16.34 14.85
N THR A 141 -8.06 -15.48 14.23
CA THR A 141 -7.57 -14.29 13.54
C THR A 141 -7.14 -13.26 14.59
N ASN A 142 -5.98 -12.61 14.41
CA ASN A 142 -5.52 -11.46 15.22
C ASN A 142 -4.90 -11.79 16.59
N VAL A 143 -4.06 -12.82 16.64
CA VAL A 143 -3.24 -13.07 17.83
C VAL A 143 -1.95 -12.26 17.77
N ARG A 144 -1.69 -11.48 18.82
CA ARG A 144 -0.39 -10.83 19.03
C ARG A 144 0.33 -11.58 20.13
N ALA A 145 1.46 -12.19 19.80
CA ALA A 145 2.24 -12.96 20.76
C ALA A 145 3.66 -12.41 20.87
N ALA A 146 4.04 -12.00 22.07
CA ALA A 146 5.42 -11.78 22.43
C ALA A 146 6.02 -13.10 22.90
N LYS A 147 7.17 -13.45 22.37
CA LYS A 147 7.95 -14.63 22.71
C LYS A 147 9.28 -14.18 23.30
N CYS A 148 9.78 -15.00 24.20
CA CYS A 148 11.10 -14.88 24.76
C CYS A 148 11.76 -16.26 24.69
N GLN A 149 13.07 -16.27 24.46
CA GLN A 149 13.84 -17.49 24.30
C GLN A 149 15.06 -17.46 25.22
N ASN A 150 15.40 -18.61 25.77
CA ASN A 150 16.60 -18.81 26.61
C ASN A 150 16.61 -18.08 27.96
N GLU A 151 15.48 -17.49 28.37
CA GLU A 151 15.29 -16.96 29.71
C GLU A 151 14.54 -17.98 30.59
N HIS A 152 14.93 -18.06 31.87
CA HIS A 152 14.48 -19.14 32.76
C HIS A 152 13.05 -18.95 33.30
N LEU A 153 12.50 -17.74 33.11
CA LEU A 153 11.14 -17.33 33.42
C LEU A 153 10.86 -16.01 32.69
N CYS A 154 10.09 -16.04 31.61
CA CYS A 154 9.85 -14.89 30.74
C CYS A 154 8.50 -15.09 30.04
N ASN A 155 7.88 -14.03 29.52
CA ASN A 155 6.49 -13.93 29.01
C ASN A 155 5.55 -13.09 29.89
N THR A 156 6.01 -11.93 30.34
CA THR A 156 5.19 -11.02 31.16
C THR A 156 4.46 -9.98 30.30
N LYS A 157 3.49 -9.29 30.90
CA LYS A 157 2.90 -8.08 30.30
C LYS A 157 3.95 -7.04 29.93
N LYS A 158 5.01 -6.90 30.74
CA LYS A 158 6.14 -5.99 30.48
C LYS A 158 6.84 -6.37 29.16
N LEU A 159 7.19 -7.63 28.97
CA LEU A 159 7.77 -8.13 27.72
C LEU A 159 6.88 -7.78 26.52
N PHE A 160 5.57 -8.00 26.65
CA PHE A 160 4.63 -7.69 25.58
C PHE A 160 4.60 -6.19 25.24
N VAL A 161 4.59 -5.30 26.24
CA VAL A 161 4.58 -3.85 26.03
C VAL A 161 5.89 -3.35 25.40
N GLU A 162 7.02 -3.94 25.79
CA GLU A 162 8.36 -3.58 25.30
C GLU A 162 8.69 -4.22 23.94
N SER A 163 7.92 -5.23 23.52
CA SER A 163 8.13 -5.90 22.23
C SER A 163 7.70 -5.01 21.06
N LEU A 164 8.50 -5.06 19.99
CA LEU A 164 8.15 -4.46 18.71
C LEU A 164 7.27 -5.42 17.90
N PHE A 165 6.08 -4.95 17.52
CA PHE A 165 5.17 -5.65 16.63
C PHE A 165 5.07 -4.95 15.29
N CYS A 166 5.24 -5.71 14.21
CA CYS A 166 5.17 -5.22 12.85
C CYS A 166 4.01 -5.88 12.12
N LEU A 167 3.47 -5.20 11.12
CA LEU A 167 2.56 -5.83 10.16
C LEU A 167 3.33 -6.87 9.35
N ASN A 168 2.71 -8.01 9.12
CA ASN A 168 3.28 -9.13 8.38
C ASN A 168 2.38 -9.47 7.20
N LYS A 169 2.86 -9.14 6.01
CA LYS A 169 2.15 -9.36 4.75
C LYS A 169 3.16 -9.74 3.67
N GLY A 170 3.03 -10.94 3.14
CA GLY A 170 3.82 -11.40 2.02
C GLY A 170 3.47 -10.64 0.74
N LYS A 171 4.42 -10.62 -0.20
CA LYS A 171 4.28 -9.93 -1.49
C LYS A 171 3.03 -10.36 -2.26
N ASP A 172 2.66 -11.64 -2.20
CA ASP A 172 1.55 -12.24 -2.95
C ASP A 172 0.25 -12.39 -2.13
N ASP A 173 0.23 -11.91 -0.88
CA ASP A 173 -0.92 -12.09 -0.01
C ASP A 173 -2.05 -11.12 -0.38
N LEU A 174 -3.10 -11.67 -1.01
CA LEU A 174 -4.28 -10.93 -1.46
C LEU A 174 -5.23 -10.53 -0.32
N LYS A 175 -5.15 -11.20 0.84
CA LYS A 175 -5.98 -10.94 2.03
C LYS A 175 -5.10 -10.80 3.27
N GLU A 176 -5.46 -9.88 4.16
CA GLU A 176 -4.93 -9.87 5.52
C GLU A 176 -5.38 -11.18 6.19
N THR A 177 -4.49 -12.16 6.31
CA THR A 177 -4.78 -13.43 6.99
C THR A 177 -4.39 -13.34 8.47
N LYS A 178 -4.72 -14.40 9.22
CA LYS A 178 -4.60 -14.58 10.69
C LYS A 178 -3.26 -14.15 11.30
N SER A 179 -2.22 -14.05 10.49
CA SER A 179 -0.82 -13.74 10.77
C SER A 179 -0.41 -12.32 10.34
N SER A 180 -1.34 -11.35 10.35
CA SER A 180 -1.11 -9.95 9.94
C SER A 180 -0.15 -9.18 10.86
N VAL A 181 0.28 -9.77 11.98
CA VAL A 181 1.19 -9.18 12.96
C VAL A 181 2.28 -10.19 13.35
N ILE A 182 3.52 -9.71 13.44
CA ILE A 182 4.68 -10.49 13.88
C ILE A 182 5.47 -9.68 14.92
N GLN A 183 6.06 -10.35 15.91
CA GLN A 183 7.04 -9.74 16.81
C GLN A 183 8.40 -9.68 16.10
N CYS A 184 9.07 -8.53 16.17
CA CYS A 184 10.39 -8.31 15.57
C CYS A 184 11.37 -7.83 16.62
N ASP A 185 12.66 -8.11 16.41
CA ASP A 185 13.70 -7.76 17.38
C ASP A 185 14.09 -6.28 17.32
N ASN A 186 14.11 -5.68 16.12
CA ASN A 186 14.72 -4.37 15.90
C ASN A 186 13.86 -3.38 15.11
N GLU A 187 13.48 -3.74 13.89
CA GLU A 187 12.82 -2.83 12.94
C GLU A 187 11.71 -3.54 12.17
N CYS A 188 10.71 -2.77 11.79
CA CYS A 188 9.70 -3.14 10.81
C CYS A 188 10.07 -2.52 9.47
N PHE A 189 9.80 -3.20 8.36
CA PHE A 189 9.85 -2.57 7.04
C PHE A 189 8.52 -2.70 6.30
N THR A 190 8.29 -1.73 5.41
CA THR A 190 7.33 -1.80 4.32
C THR A 190 8.09 -1.63 3.01
N ARG A 191 7.80 -2.46 2.02
CA ARG A 191 8.36 -2.37 0.67
C ARG A 191 7.24 -2.37 -0.36
N ARG A 192 7.35 -1.49 -1.35
CA ARG A 192 6.54 -1.57 -2.56
C ARG A 192 7.39 -2.06 -3.72
N TYR A 193 6.90 -3.07 -4.42
CA TYR A 193 7.52 -3.57 -5.63
C TYR A 193 7.05 -2.78 -6.85
N LEU A 194 7.81 -2.86 -7.94
CA LEU A 194 7.48 -2.21 -9.21
C LEU A 194 6.08 -2.62 -9.71
N ASP A 195 5.69 -3.88 -9.57
CA ASP A 195 4.35 -4.39 -9.90
C ASP A 195 3.22 -3.84 -9.02
N GLY A 196 3.55 -3.08 -7.96
CA GLY A 196 2.62 -2.47 -7.01
C GLY A 196 2.34 -3.32 -5.78
N LYS A 197 2.85 -4.55 -5.73
CA LYS A 197 2.70 -5.43 -4.58
C LYS A 197 3.39 -4.83 -3.36
N LEU A 198 2.78 -5.05 -2.20
CA LEU A 198 3.23 -4.52 -0.92
C LEU A 198 3.70 -5.68 -0.06
N GLU A 199 4.88 -5.54 0.52
CA GLU A 199 5.42 -6.48 1.51
C GLU A 199 5.69 -5.73 2.81
N GLN A 200 5.37 -6.38 3.92
CA GLN A 200 5.52 -5.85 5.28
C GLN A 200 6.08 -6.98 6.15
N SER A 201 7.19 -6.74 6.84
CA SER A 201 7.78 -7.76 7.74
C SER A 201 8.81 -7.15 8.70
N CYS A 202 9.53 -8.01 9.41
CA CYS A 202 10.68 -7.66 10.25
C CYS A 202 11.91 -7.38 9.39
N GLY A 203 12.70 -6.38 9.77
CA GLY A 203 14.00 -6.10 9.19
C GLY A 203 14.16 -4.65 8.76
N ASN A 204 15.29 -4.40 8.12
CA ASN A 204 15.66 -3.11 7.57
C ASN A 204 15.82 -3.22 6.04
N CYS A 205 15.66 -2.11 5.35
CA CYS A 205 15.93 -1.97 3.95
C CYS A 205 16.47 -0.58 3.61
N THR A 206 17.33 -0.53 2.59
CA THR A 206 18.06 0.68 2.18
C THR A 206 17.57 1.28 0.86
N ASN A 207 16.61 0.63 0.19
CA ASN A 207 16.12 1.08 -1.12
C ASN A 207 15.04 2.15 -0.99
N ASN A 208 14.93 3.06 -1.95
CA ASN A 208 13.94 4.16 -1.92
C ASN A 208 12.48 3.70 -1.85
N ASP A 209 12.17 2.53 -2.40
CA ASP A 209 10.82 1.94 -2.40
C ASP A 209 10.54 1.12 -1.13
N CYS A 210 11.41 1.25 -0.13
CA CYS A 210 11.31 0.58 1.14
C CYS A 210 11.59 1.56 2.29
N LYS A 211 10.85 1.41 3.38
CA LYS A 211 10.99 2.23 4.57
C LYS A 211 11.00 1.35 5.81
N SER A 212 11.94 1.63 6.69
CA SER A 212 12.09 0.97 7.98
C SER A 212 11.66 1.89 9.12
N CYS A 213 11.18 1.32 10.21
CA CYS A 213 10.73 2.06 11.38
C CYS A 213 10.76 1.19 12.65
N LYS A 214 10.78 1.83 13.83
CA LYS A 214 11.01 1.19 15.15
C LYS A 214 9.82 1.27 16.10
N ILE A 215 8.65 1.63 15.61
CA ILE A 215 7.44 1.82 16.43
C ILE A 215 6.45 0.71 16.11
N ASN A 216 5.67 0.28 17.10
CA ASN A 216 4.63 -0.72 16.88
C ASN A 216 3.70 -0.36 15.71
N PHE A 217 3.53 -1.30 14.79
CA PHE A 217 2.69 -1.21 13.59
C PHE A 217 3.03 -0.03 12.67
N CYS A 218 4.28 0.45 12.72
CA CYS A 218 4.69 1.62 11.94
C CYS A 218 4.81 1.33 10.45
N ASN A 219 5.01 0.07 10.06
CA ASN A 219 5.19 -0.35 8.68
C ASN A 219 3.86 -0.43 7.93
N THR A 220 3.11 0.68 7.90
CA THR A 220 1.84 0.77 7.16
C THR A 220 2.07 0.99 5.66
N LYS A 221 1.03 0.87 4.84
CA LYS A 221 1.13 1.01 3.37
C LYS A 221 1.44 2.44 2.90
N ASP A 222 1.17 3.43 3.74
CA ASP A 222 1.25 4.86 3.43
C ASP A 222 2.61 5.50 3.68
N ILE A 223 3.56 4.78 4.29
CA ILE A 223 4.92 5.30 4.50
C ILE A 223 5.82 5.15 3.27
N VAL A 224 5.51 4.22 2.37
CA VAL A 224 6.32 3.96 1.16
C VAL A 224 5.80 4.74 -0.03
N ALA A 225 6.72 5.14 -0.90
CA ALA A 225 6.38 5.73 -2.18
C ALA A 225 5.52 4.77 -3.01
N LYS A 226 4.72 5.35 -3.90
CA LYS A 226 4.10 4.68 -5.02
C LYS A 226 4.82 5.05 -6.30
N HIS A 227 4.54 4.32 -7.38
CA HIS A 227 5.11 4.64 -8.68
C HIS A 227 4.05 5.19 -9.62
N CYS A 228 4.43 6.14 -10.46
CA CYS A 228 3.63 6.66 -11.55
C CYS A 228 4.31 6.33 -12.89
N TRP A 229 3.53 6.12 -13.95
CA TRP A 229 4.07 5.97 -15.30
C TRP A 229 4.65 7.27 -15.81
N THR A 230 5.73 7.16 -16.60
CA THR A 230 6.30 8.24 -17.41
C THR A 230 6.12 7.94 -18.90
N ASN A 231 6.43 8.90 -19.78
CA ASN A 231 6.25 8.75 -21.23
C ASN A 231 7.12 7.64 -21.85
N ASN A 232 8.28 7.34 -21.24
CA ASN A 232 9.24 6.39 -21.79
C ASN A 232 8.94 4.94 -21.39
N GLY A 233 7.78 4.68 -20.78
CA GLY A 233 7.45 3.38 -20.19
C GLY A 233 8.18 3.07 -18.89
N SER A 234 9.01 4.00 -18.39
CA SER A 234 9.61 3.93 -17.05
C SER A 234 8.65 4.45 -15.99
N THR A 235 9.11 4.50 -14.73
CA THR A 235 8.33 5.03 -13.62
C THR A 235 9.10 6.05 -12.82
N CYS A 236 8.39 7.01 -12.24
CA CYS A 236 8.89 7.90 -11.19
C CYS A 236 8.27 7.50 -9.84
N SER A 237 8.98 7.76 -8.74
CA SER A 237 8.49 7.54 -7.38
C SER A 237 7.83 8.81 -6.85
N ALA A 238 6.66 8.66 -6.24
CA ALA A 238 5.90 9.73 -5.61
C ALA A 238 5.48 9.29 -4.20
N GLY A 239 5.37 10.24 -3.28
CA GLY A 239 4.81 9.97 -1.95
C GLY A 239 3.43 9.31 -2.02
N TYR A 240 3.04 8.56 -0.99
CA TYR A 240 1.78 7.81 -1.00
C TYR A 240 0.57 8.72 -1.26
N TYR A 241 0.58 9.95 -0.73
CA TYR A 241 -0.48 10.95 -0.92
C TYR A 241 -0.24 11.91 -2.10
N GLU A 242 0.92 11.85 -2.76
CA GLU A 242 1.22 12.70 -3.91
C GLU A 242 0.49 12.21 -5.16
N ASN A 243 0.33 13.04 -6.17
CA ASN A 243 -0.43 12.66 -7.35
C ASN A 243 0.47 12.04 -8.43
N CYS A 244 -0.08 11.09 -9.18
CA CYS A 244 0.33 10.81 -10.54
C CYS A 244 -0.52 11.66 -11.48
N PHE A 245 0.04 12.12 -12.59
CA PHE A 245 -0.71 12.86 -13.59
C PHE A 245 -0.68 12.19 -14.97
N THR A 246 -1.72 12.45 -15.74
CA THR A 246 -1.77 12.23 -17.19
C THR A 246 -2.39 13.47 -17.82
N GLU A 247 -1.83 13.93 -18.92
CA GLU A 247 -2.36 15.05 -19.70
C GLU A 247 -2.17 14.82 -21.20
N ARG A 248 -2.83 15.65 -22.00
CA ARG A 248 -2.61 15.72 -23.45
C ARG A 248 -1.85 17.00 -23.79
N THR A 249 -0.77 16.86 -24.55
CA THR A 249 -0.09 18.00 -25.17
C THR A 249 -0.98 18.64 -26.23
N GLU A 250 -0.55 19.79 -26.77
CA GLU A 250 -1.24 20.50 -27.86
C GLU A 250 -1.53 19.61 -29.07
N THR A 251 -0.62 18.68 -29.36
CA THR A 251 -0.74 17.68 -30.45
C THR A 251 -1.50 16.43 -30.04
N ASN A 252 -2.28 16.48 -28.96
CA ASN A 252 -3.00 15.34 -28.40
C ASN A 252 -2.10 14.14 -28.04
N LYS A 253 -0.79 14.33 -27.86
CA LYS A 253 0.10 13.28 -27.37
C LYS A 253 -0.05 13.14 -25.85
N LEU A 254 0.03 11.91 -25.35
CA LEU A 254 -0.02 11.66 -23.91
C LEU A 254 1.28 12.11 -23.25
N ASN A 255 1.16 12.88 -22.17
CA ASN A 255 2.22 13.17 -21.22
C ASN A 255 1.83 12.64 -19.84
N LYS A 256 2.79 12.06 -19.11
CA LYS A 256 2.57 11.36 -17.84
C LYS A 256 3.74 11.58 -16.89
N GLY A 257 3.45 11.62 -15.59
CA GLY A 257 4.50 11.65 -14.58
C GLY A 257 3.97 11.72 -13.15
N CYS A 258 4.86 12.16 -12.27
CA CYS A 258 4.60 12.42 -10.86
C CYS A 258 4.34 13.92 -10.64
N GLY A 259 3.48 14.25 -9.69
CA GLY A 259 3.18 15.63 -9.31
C GLY A 259 1.78 16.09 -9.70
N HIS A 260 1.64 17.40 -9.84
CA HIS A 260 0.36 18.08 -10.02
C HIS A 260 0.10 18.45 -11.47
N CYS A 261 -1.16 18.75 -11.76
CA CYS A 261 -1.59 19.23 -13.06
C CYS A 261 -1.32 20.72 -13.23
N ASN A 262 -0.67 21.07 -14.34
CA ASN A 262 -0.41 22.45 -14.73
C ASN A 262 -1.20 22.87 -15.99
N SER A 263 -2.01 21.97 -16.55
CA SER A 263 -2.75 22.19 -17.78
C SER A 263 -4.23 21.81 -17.61
N PRO A 264 -5.13 22.42 -18.40
CA PRO A 264 -6.55 22.10 -18.36
C PRO A 264 -6.88 20.71 -18.94
N THR A 265 -5.95 20.09 -19.67
CA THR A 265 -6.10 18.74 -20.22
C THR A 265 -5.55 17.67 -19.28
N CYS A 266 -5.10 18.06 -18.09
CA CYS A 266 -4.46 17.18 -17.13
C CYS A 266 -5.47 16.64 -16.10
N LYS A 267 -5.34 15.35 -15.78
CA LYS A 267 -6.03 14.70 -14.65
C LYS A 267 -5.02 14.05 -13.73
N THR A 268 -5.29 14.12 -12.43
CA THR A 268 -4.48 13.46 -11.40
C THR A 268 -5.16 12.19 -10.88
N CYS A 269 -4.36 11.29 -10.31
CA CYS A 269 -4.84 10.13 -9.58
C CYS A 269 -3.84 9.72 -8.48
N THR A 270 -4.33 9.06 -7.43
CA THR A 270 -3.54 8.72 -6.24
C THR A 270 -3.16 7.24 -6.15
N GLY A 271 -3.60 6.39 -7.06
CA GLY A 271 -3.25 4.97 -7.08
C GLY A 271 -1.82 4.71 -7.57
N HIS A 272 -1.28 3.53 -7.28
CA HIS A 272 -0.04 3.06 -7.91
C HIS A 272 -0.28 2.88 -9.42
N ARG A 273 0.53 3.53 -10.25
CA ARG A 273 0.50 3.41 -11.72
C ARG A 273 -0.88 3.66 -12.33
N CYS A 274 -1.69 4.48 -11.67
CA CYS A 274 -3.06 4.79 -12.08
C CYS A 274 -3.13 5.65 -13.36
N ASN A 275 -2.02 6.24 -13.75
CA ASN A 275 -1.89 7.19 -14.86
C ASN A 275 -1.50 6.48 -16.18
N ASP A 276 -2.12 5.35 -16.50
CA ASP A 276 -1.75 4.49 -17.63
C ASP A 276 -2.10 5.08 -19.01
N GLY A 277 -2.97 6.08 -19.04
CA GLY A 277 -3.41 6.77 -20.25
C GLY A 277 -4.30 5.97 -21.21
N LYS A 278 -4.67 4.71 -20.90
CA LYS A 278 -5.41 3.84 -21.85
C LYS A 278 -6.82 4.33 -22.16
N LYS A 279 -7.47 4.97 -21.20
CA LYS A 279 -8.83 5.54 -21.33
C LYS A 279 -8.84 7.07 -21.21
N PHE A 280 -7.72 7.71 -21.57
CA PHE A 280 -7.58 9.15 -21.43
C PHE A 280 -8.17 9.87 -22.64
N PRO A 281 -9.09 10.83 -22.44
CA PRO A 281 -9.76 11.51 -23.54
C PRO A 281 -8.76 12.27 -24.42
N TYR A 282 -9.21 12.54 -25.64
CA TYR A 282 -8.60 13.53 -26.51
C TYR A 282 -9.29 14.88 -26.27
N TYR A 283 -8.69 15.95 -26.78
CA TYR A 283 -9.29 17.27 -26.65
C TYR A 283 -9.42 17.94 -28.01
N CYS A 284 -10.42 18.80 -28.15
CA CYS A 284 -10.64 19.72 -29.27
C CYS A 284 -11.17 21.03 -28.69
N PHE A 285 -11.02 22.16 -29.38
CA PHE A 285 -11.76 23.37 -28.99
C PHE A 285 -13.22 23.30 -29.39
N ASP A 286 -14.06 24.02 -28.64
CA ASP A 286 -15.41 24.35 -29.07
C ASP A 286 -15.43 25.47 -30.12
N SER A 287 -16.63 25.78 -30.63
CA SER A 287 -16.86 26.83 -31.62
C SER A 287 -16.34 28.22 -31.18
N ASP A 288 -16.28 28.48 -29.88
CA ASP A 288 -15.78 29.74 -29.32
C ASP A 288 -14.25 29.81 -29.28
N GLY A 289 -13.56 28.69 -29.53
CA GLY A 289 -12.10 28.59 -29.53
C GLY A 289 -11.48 28.77 -28.14
N LYS A 290 -12.30 28.73 -27.09
CA LYS A 290 -11.89 29.02 -25.70
C LYS A 290 -12.07 27.82 -24.79
N LYS A 291 -13.11 27.00 -25.02
CA LYS A 291 -13.40 25.84 -24.17
C LYS A 291 -12.85 24.59 -24.80
N LEU A 292 -12.27 23.72 -23.98
CA LEU A 292 -11.84 22.39 -24.40
C LEU A 292 -13.00 21.39 -24.24
N LEU A 293 -13.20 20.59 -25.27
CA LEU A 293 -14.15 19.49 -25.33
C LEU A 293 -13.41 18.17 -25.16
N GLU A 294 -13.90 17.29 -24.29
CA GLU A 294 -13.39 15.92 -24.19
C GLU A 294 -13.94 15.06 -25.33
N CYS A 295 -13.03 14.47 -26.10
CA CYS A 295 -13.34 13.71 -27.31
C CYS A 295 -12.92 12.25 -27.18
N PRO A 296 -13.69 11.31 -27.76
CA PRO A 296 -13.34 9.88 -27.76
C PRO A 296 -12.21 9.51 -28.74
N ASN A 297 -11.88 10.40 -29.68
CA ASN A 297 -10.86 10.19 -30.72
C ASN A 297 -10.08 11.50 -30.94
N PRO A 298 -8.88 11.46 -31.54
CA PRO A 298 -8.03 12.64 -31.68
C PRO A 298 -8.54 13.65 -32.72
N TYR A 299 -9.54 13.29 -33.52
CA TYR A 299 -9.97 14.13 -34.63
C TYR A 299 -10.87 15.26 -34.13
N CYS A 300 -10.59 16.44 -34.64
CA CYS A 300 -11.36 17.66 -34.47
C CYS A 300 -11.79 18.17 -35.83
N TYR A 301 -12.91 18.90 -35.86
CA TYR A 301 -13.36 19.60 -37.06
C TYR A 301 -13.67 21.06 -36.77
N ILE A 302 -13.64 21.86 -37.83
CA ILE A 302 -14.24 23.20 -37.87
C ILE A 302 -14.89 23.41 -39.24
N ASP A 303 -16.12 23.94 -39.26
CA ASP A 303 -16.85 24.29 -40.48
C ASP A 303 -16.89 25.80 -40.76
N ARG A 304 -17.34 26.17 -41.95
CA ARG A 304 -17.44 27.56 -42.41
C ARG A 304 -18.33 28.46 -41.54
N ASP A 305 -19.34 27.89 -40.87
CA ASP A 305 -20.18 28.64 -39.93
C ASP A 305 -19.52 28.79 -38.55
N LEU A 306 -18.27 28.33 -38.41
CA LEU A 306 -17.47 28.33 -37.19
C LEU A 306 -17.99 27.35 -36.14
N ASN A 307 -18.76 26.34 -36.54
CA ASN A 307 -19.03 25.22 -35.65
C ASN A 307 -17.78 24.36 -35.56
N ALA A 308 -17.36 24.03 -34.34
CA ALA A 308 -16.19 23.22 -34.11
C ALA A 308 -16.46 22.18 -33.01
N GLY A 309 -15.77 21.04 -33.10
CA GLY A 309 -15.88 20.02 -32.07
C GLY A 309 -15.15 18.73 -32.40
N CYS A 310 -15.58 17.65 -31.76
CA CYS A 310 -14.99 16.32 -31.89
C CYS A 310 -15.40 15.62 -33.20
N GLY A 311 -14.51 14.79 -33.72
CA GLY A 311 -14.71 13.96 -34.91
C GLY A 311 -14.25 14.63 -36.20
N THR A 312 -14.70 14.07 -37.32
CA THR A 312 -14.40 14.55 -38.66
C THR A 312 -15.65 15.14 -39.31
N CYS A 313 -15.49 15.98 -40.33
CA CYS A 313 -16.60 16.57 -41.07
C CYS A 313 -17.47 15.49 -41.72
N GLU A 314 -16.86 14.41 -42.23
CA GLU A 314 -17.58 13.28 -42.81
C GLU A 314 -18.44 12.57 -41.76
N ARG A 315 -17.86 12.26 -40.59
CA ARG A 315 -18.59 11.63 -39.49
C ARG A 315 -19.76 12.48 -39.02
N ASN A 316 -19.57 13.80 -39.01
CA ASN A 316 -20.59 14.77 -38.63
C ASN A 316 -21.53 15.17 -39.79
N LYS A 317 -21.38 14.57 -40.97
CA LYS A 317 -22.21 14.80 -42.17
C LYS A 317 -22.31 16.29 -42.56
N ILE A 318 -21.21 17.01 -42.41
CA ILE A 318 -21.13 18.44 -42.70
C ILE A 318 -21.03 18.63 -44.21
N LYS A 319 -22.03 19.28 -44.79
CA LYS A 319 -22.11 19.54 -46.24
C LYS A 319 -21.45 20.85 -46.67
N LYS A 320 -21.06 21.69 -45.72
CA LYS A 320 -20.37 22.96 -45.94
C LYS A 320 -18.86 22.76 -45.88
N SER A 321 -18.10 23.76 -46.32
CA SER A 321 -16.64 23.78 -46.18
C SER A 321 -16.22 23.48 -44.75
N CYS A 322 -15.42 22.42 -44.60
CA CYS A 322 -15.01 21.91 -43.30
C CYS A 322 -13.63 21.26 -43.36
N VAL A 323 -12.86 21.45 -42.30
CA VAL A 323 -11.48 20.94 -42.16
C VAL A 323 -11.40 19.94 -41.01
N ASP A 324 -10.76 18.80 -41.27
CA ASP A 324 -10.37 17.82 -40.25
C ASP A 324 -8.95 18.08 -39.76
N CYS A 325 -8.69 17.82 -38.49
CA CYS A 325 -7.35 17.89 -37.92
C CYS A 325 -7.23 17.09 -36.61
N SER A 326 -6.02 16.89 -36.07
CA SER A 326 -5.77 15.97 -34.95
C SER A 326 -5.25 16.60 -33.65
N ASP A 327 -4.95 17.90 -33.67
CA ASP A 327 -4.39 18.64 -32.53
C ASP A 327 -5.49 19.43 -31.84
N PHE A 328 -5.52 19.58 -30.51
CA PHE A 328 -6.69 20.23 -29.91
C PHE A 328 -6.79 21.73 -30.24
N LYS A 329 -5.70 22.36 -30.71
CA LYS A 329 -5.67 23.74 -31.20
C LYS A 329 -5.96 23.90 -32.69
N CYS A 330 -6.09 22.80 -33.44
CA CYS A 330 -6.13 22.86 -34.89
C CYS A 330 -7.46 23.34 -35.45
N ASN A 331 -8.57 23.14 -34.74
CA ASN A 331 -9.91 23.55 -35.17
C ASN A 331 -10.18 25.03 -34.85
N SER A 332 -9.18 25.88 -35.07
CA SER A 332 -9.27 27.34 -34.92
C SER A 332 -9.75 28.00 -36.21
N ARG A 333 -10.27 29.23 -36.10
CA ARG A 333 -10.72 30.01 -37.28
C ARG A 333 -9.62 30.21 -38.33
N ASN A 334 -8.36 30.27 -37.92
CA ASN A 334 -7.23 30.43 -38.84
C ASN A 334 -7.08 29.22 -39.76
N LYS A 335 -7.43 28.01 -39.28
CA LYS A 335 -7.32 26.79 -40.07
C LYS A 335 -8.21 26.81 -41.31
N LEU A 336 -9.41 27.38 -41.22
CA LEU A 336 -10.26 27.57 -42.40
C LEU A 336 -9.64 28.51 -43.41
N LYS A 337 -9.05 29.62 -42.95
CA LYS A 337 -8.42 30.64 -43.81
C LYS A 337 -7.17 30.14 -44.53
N GLU A 338 -6.44 29.20 -43.92
CA GLU A 338 -5.22 28.62 -44.47
C GLU A 338 -5.49 27.55 -45.56
N ASN A 339 -6.74 27.08 -45.65
CA ASN A 339 -7.17 26.06 -46.59
C ASN A 339 -7.95 26.69 -47.76
N ILE A 340 -7.90 26.01 -48.91
CA ILE A 340 -8.63 26.41 -50.12
C ILE A 340 -9.76 25.43 -50.33
N PHE A 341 -10.96 25.96 -50.58
CA PHE A 341 -12.15 25.20 -50.95
C PHE A 341 -12.52 25.52 -52.39
N CYS A 342 -12.96 24.49 -53.11
CA CYS A 342 -13.22 24.55 -54.54
C CYS A 342 -14.74 24.56 -54.78
N TYR A 343 -15.28 25.51 -55.58
CA TYR A 343 -16.71 25.57 -55.95
C TYR A 343 -17.15 24.62 -57.07
N GLU A 344 -17.99 23.63 -56.79
CA GLU A 344 -18.60 22.82 -57.85
C GLU A 344 -19.71 23.59 -58.57
N ARG A 345 -19.68 23.64 -59.90
CA ARG A 345 -20.72 24.27 -60.72
C ARG A 345 -21.58 23.21 -61.41
N GLU A 346 -22.89 23.33 -61.27
CA GLU A 346 -23.86 22.53 -62.01
C GLU A 346 -24.17 23.14 -63.38
N TYR A 347 -24.78 22.34 -64.26
CA TYR A 347 -25.17 22.73 -65.61
C TYR A 347 -26.08 23.96 -65.71
N ASN A 348 -26.90 24.17 -64.69
CA ASN A 348 -27.81 25.31 -64.54
C ASN A 348 -27.07 26.60 -64.10
N GLY A 349 -25.73 26.57 -63.99
CA GLY A 349 -24.92 27.69 -63.53
C GLY A 349 -24.87 27.85 -62.00
N LYS A 350 -25.56 27.00 -61.24
CA LYS A 350 -25.55 27.03 -59.77
C LYS A 350 -24.20 26.57 -59.25
N GLU A 351 -23.59 27.38 -58.40
CA GLU A 351 -22.33 27.07 -57.72
C GLU A 351 -22.61 26.56 -56.30
N ILE A 352 -21.90 25.52 -55.91
CA ILE A 352 -21.95 24.91 -54.59
C ILE A 352 -20.51 24.81 -54.11
N GLU A 353 -20.17 25.48 -53.01
CA GLU A 353 -18.83 25.37 -52.43
C GLU A 353 -18.56 23.93 -52.00
N GLY A 354 -17.41 23.40 -52.37
CA GLY A 354 -16.97 22.06 -52.00
C GLY A 354 -16.79 21.93 -50.49
N SER A 355 -17.27 20.82 -49.93
CA SER A 355 -17.25 20.59 -48.48
C SER A 355 -15.86 20.35 -47.88
N ARG A 356 -14.84 20.09 -48.71
CA ARG A 356 -13.50 19.66 -48.28
C ARG A 356 -12.39 20.55 -48.87
N PRO A 357 -11.27 20.72 -48.14
CA PRO A 357 -10.14 21.47 -48.64
C PRO A 357 -9.46 20.74 -49.79
N CYS A 358 -8.97 21.49 -50.78
CA CYS A 358 -8.35 20.94 -51.98
C CYS A 358 -6.92 20.49 -51.67
N VAL A 359 -6.60 19.25 -52.05
CA VAL A 359 -5.26 18.69 -51.93
C VAL A 359 -4.30 19.56 -52.74
N GLU A 360 -3.13 19.89 -52.18
CA GLU A 360 -2.13 20.79 -52.79
C GLU A 360 -2.59 22.24 -53.03
N LYS A 361 -3.67 22.71 -52.39
CA LYS A 361 -4.12 24.12 -52.49
C LYS A 361 -4.42 24.57 -53.92
N THR A 362 -4.70 23.63 -54.81
CA THR A 362 -4.91 23.90 -56.24
C THR A 362 -6.33 23.52 -56.65
N CYS A 363 -6.97 24.37 -57.43
CA CYS A 363 -8.28 24.15 -58.03
C CYS A 363 -8.11 23.84 -59.52
N PHE A 364 -8.79 22.82 -60.03
CA PHE A 364 -8.73 22.48 -61.46
C PHE A 364 -10.09 22.69 -62.12
N ILE A 365 -10.09 23.08 -63.40
CA ILE A 365 -11.30 23.17 -64.22
C ILE A 365 -11.33 21.92 -65.10
N SER A 366 -12.39 21.12 -65.01
CA SER A 366 -12.59 19.97 -65.89
C SER A 366 -14.00 19.99 -66.46
N LYS A 367 -14.15 19.60 -67.73
CA LYS A 367 -15.45 19.49 -68.39
C LYS A 367 -15.70 18.02 -68.67
N ASP A 368 -16.63 17.41 -67.93
CA ASP A 368 -17.07 16.05 -68.21
C ASP A 368 -18.03 16.10 -69.39
N LEU A 369 -17.57 15.69 -70.58
CA LEU A 369 -18.36 15.74 -71.82
C LEU A 369 -19.48 14.68 -71.86
N VAL A 370 -19.44 13.67 -70.98
CA VAL A 370 -20.37 12.53 -71.00
C VAL A 370 -21.55 12.75 -70.05
N LYS A 371 -21.30 13.30 -68.86
CA LYS A 371 -22.35 13.75 -67.93
C LYS A 371 -22.69 15.22 -68.10
N GLY A 372 -21.84 15.92 -68.84
CA GLY A 372 -22.00 17.31 -69.16
C GLY A 372 -21.73 18.31 -68.02
N LYS A 373 -21.34 17.83 -66.84
CA LYS A 373 -20.96 18.72 -65.75
C LYS A 373 -19.70 19.50 -66.11
N ILE A 374 -19.76 20.83 -65.97
CA ILE A 374 -18.61 21.72 -66.04
C ILE A 374 -18.13 21.95 -64.60
N PHE A 375 -16.99 21.39 -64.21
CA PHE A 375 -16.35 21.69 -62.94
C PHE A 375 -15.57 23.02 -63.08
N CYS A 376 -16.15 24.14 -62.65
CA CYS A 376 -15.47 25.45 -62.60
C CYS A 376 -15.13 25.81 -61.16
N LEU A 377 -13.85 25.72 -60.76
CA LEU A 377 -13.41 26.04 -59.40
C LEU A 377 -12.52 27.32 -59.40
N VAL A 378 -13.10 28.53 -59.29
CA VAL A 378 -12.35 29.80 -59.12
C VAL A 378 -12.54 30.33 -57.69
N ASN A 379 -11.49 30.87 -57.07
CA ASN A 379 -11.57 31.57 -55.78
C ASN A 379 -11.22 33.05 -55.96
N TYR A 380 -12.02 33.95 -55.39
CA TYR A 380 -11.61 35.33 -55.13
C TYR A 380 -11.11 35.41 -53.69
N PRO A 381 -9.91 35.97 -53.42
CA PRO A 381 -9.53 36.29 -52.06
C PRO A 381 -10.47 37.37 -51.53
N LEU A 382 -11.03 37.14 -50.33
CA LEU A 382 -11.75 38.14 -49.55
C LEU A 382 -10.82 39.30 -49.20
N GLN A 383 -10.69 40.29 -50.10
CA GLN A 383 -10.40 41.66 -49.72
C GLN A 383 -11.73 42.29 -49.29
N ARG A 384 -11.92 42.45 -47.97
CA ARG A 384 -12.85 43.47 -47.47
C ARG A 384 -12.10 44.79 -47.49
N GLU A 385 -12.45 45.65 -48.43
CA GLU A 385 -12.43 47.10 -48.20
C GLU A 385 -13.86 47.50 -47.81
N ILE A 386 -14.00 47.93 -46.55
CA ILE A 386 -14.55 49.21 -46.04
C ILE A 386 -14.48 49.12 -44.52
#